data_AF-A0A6N2JW84-F1
#
_entry.id   AF-A0A6N2JW84-F1
#
_cell.length_a   1.000
_cell.length_b   1.000
_cell.length_c   1.000
_cell.angle_alpha   90.00
_cell.angle_beta   90.00
_cell.angle_gamma   90.00
#
_symmetry.space_group_name_H-M   'P 1'
#
loop_
_entity.id
_entity.type
_entity.pdbx_description
1 polymer ?
#
loop_
_entity_poly.entity_id
_entity_poly.type
_entity_poly.pdbx_seq_one_letter_code
_entity_poly.pdbx_strand_id
1 'polypeptide(L)'
;MATHTLTATLCNSSLIKSNSNFKVFGTRIITRTQKTQTLAMATAPTAAKVAPAVIVGGGRVGRALQEMGSGQDLLVKRGDPVPLDFEGPILVCTRNDDLDAVLEVTPKSRWSVDVDNLADLVFVQNGMLEPWFQSKGLGDADQVLAYFAVSKLGEPPIDGKTDTNPEGLTAAYGKWASAVAARLHAGGLSCKVLDKEAFQKQMLEKLIWISAFMLVGARHPGATVGVVEKEFRSEVSSLIAELASAAAAEKGIVFEEAIEERLCAYSRAVAHFPTAVKEVNVVLSHTFEAFGTISSILIWLVDAKLLKTRTVFLLLTWKLISCSLNGGMAGSILSPTRQLLKGNLILAPYIQRGLKS
;
A
#
# COMPACT_ATOMS: atom_id res chain seq x y z
N MET A 1 -14.90 -22.99 -64.17
CA MET A 1 -15.17 -21.58 -64.56
C MET A 1 -15.06 -20.75 -63.29
N ALA A 2 -14.05 -19.94 -63.00
CA ALA A 2 -12.83 -19.47 -63.68
C ALA A 2 -11.67 -19.55 -62.65
N THR A 3 -10.48 -20.13 -62.90
CA THR A 3 -9.27 -19.61 -63.60
C THR A 3 -8.79 -18.24 -63.06
N HIS A 4 -7.54 -17.95 -62.63
CA HIS A 4 -6.17 -18.51 -62.73
C HIS A 4 -5.34 -18.06 -61.48
N THR A 5 -4.38 -18.82 -60.91
CA THR A 5 -2.92 -18.93 -61.24
C THR A 5 -2.21 -17.54 -61.34
N LEU A 6 -1.12 -17.19 -60.64
CA LEU A 6 0.24 -17.75 -60.74
C LEU A 6 1.20 -17.20 -59.65
N THR A 7 2.14 -18.06 -59.27
CA THR A 7 3.44 -17.82 -58.64
C THR A 7 4.37 -17.00 -59.54
N ALA A 8 5.27 -16.18 -58.95
CA ALA A 8 6.51 -15.77 -59.61
C ALA A 8 7.65 -15.49 -58.59
N THR A 9 8.70 -16.28 -58.73
CA THR A 9 10.08 -16.06 -58.27
C THR A 9 10.76 -14.99 -59.15
N LEU A 10 11.77 -14.27 -58.63
CA LEU A 10 13.05 -13.84 -59.28
C LEU A 10 13.77 -12.84 -58.33
N CYS A 11 14.94 -13.19 -57.80
CA CYS A 11 16.29 -12.86 -58.30
C CYS A 11 16.69 -11.36 -58.34
N ASN A 12 17.54 -11.01 -57.38
CA ASN A 12 18.85 -10.35 -57.47
C ASN A 12 19.07 -8.95 -58.10
N SER A 13 19.83 -8.16 -57.32
CA SER A 13 20.90 -7.21 -57.67
C SER A 13 20.60 -5.89 -58.40
N SER A 14 20.88 -4.79 -57.68
CA SER A 14 21.34 -3.50 -58.23
C SER A 14 22.17 -2.78 -57.14
N LEU A 15 23.51 -2.85 -57.17
CA LEU A 15 24.43 -1.93 -57.86
C LEU A 15 24.16 -0.44 -57.54
N ILE A 16 24.76 0.04 -56.46
CA ILE A 16 25.05 1.48 -56.27
C ILE A 16 26.53 1.69 -56.59
N LYS A 17 26.79 2.35 -57.72
CA LYS A 17 28.11 2.86 -58.12
C LYS A 17 28.42 4.13 -57.32
N SER A 18 29.54 4.11 -56.58
CA SER A 18 30.16 5.29 -55.98
C SER A 18 31.22 5.84 -56.93
N ASN A 19 31.21 7.16 -57.12
CA ASN A 19 32.19 7.89 -57.93
C ASN A 19 33.18 8.66 -57.04
N SER A 20 34.45 8.48 -57.39
CA SER A 20 35.58 9.42 -57.29
C SER A 20 36.15 9.87 -55.93
N ASN A 21 37.40 9.40 -55.74
CA ASN A 21 38.61 10.15 -55.39
C ASN A 21 38.67 10.86 -54.02
N PHE A 22 39.32 10.21 -53.06
CA PHE A 22 40.09 10.93 -52.04
C PHE A 22 41.40 10.23 -51.68
N LYS A 23 42.41 11.07 -51.41
CA LYS A 23 43.86 10.82 -51.45
C LYS A 23 44.37 9.88 -50.35
N VAL A 24 45.41 9.13 -50.74
CA VAL A 24 46.26 8.29 -49.89
C VAL A 24 47.07 9.16 -48.92
N PHE A 25 46.94 8.88 -47.62
CA PHE A 25 47.98 9.15 -46.63
C PHE A 25 48.17 7.91 -45.78
N GLY A 26 49.41 7.44 -45.71
CA GLY A 26 49.79 6.19 -45.08
C GLY A 26 49.68 6.23 -43.56
N THR A 27 49.10 5.18 -43.00
CA THR A 27 49.26 4.84 -41.58
C THR A 27 49.31 3.33 -41.41
N ARG A 28 50.28 2.93 -40.59
CA ARG A 28 50.74 1.59 -40.24
C ARG A 28 49.57 0.69 -39.78
N ILE A 29 49.31 -0.41 -40.49
CA ILE A 29 48.29 -1.39 -40.09
C ILE A 29 48.87 -2.28 -38.99
N ILE A 30 48.37 -2.12 -37.77
CA ILE A 30 48.49 -3.10 -36.68
C ILE A 30 47.35 -4.11 -36.89
N THR A 31 47.68 -5.34 -37.27
CA THR A 31 46.73 -6.46 -37.36
C THR A 31 46.22 -6.81 -35.97
N ARG A 32 44.99 -6.37 -35.65
CA ARG A 32 44.23 -6.81 -34.47
C ARG A 32 43.25 -7.90 -34.91
N THR A 33 43.50 -9.12 -34.44
CA THR A 33 42.64 -10.29 -34.63
C THR A 33 41.26 -10.02 -34.04
N GLN A 34 40.22 -9.94 -34.88
CA GLN A 34 38.84 -9.84 -34.40
C GLN A 34 38.34 -11.23 -33.99
N LYS A 35 38.10 -11.42 -32.69
CA LYS A 35 37.33 -12.54 -32.16
C LYS A 35 35.87 -12.37 -32.61
N THR A 36 35.36 -13.33 -33.36
CA THR A 36 33.95 -13.47 -33.70
C THR A 36 33.15 -13.60 -32.39
N GLN A 37 32.38 -12.58 -32.05
CA GLN A 37 31.44 -12.63 -30.93
C GLN A 37 30.18 -13.36 -31.40
N THR A 38 29.99 -14.56 -30.90
CA THR A 38 28.71 -15.29 -30.96
C THR A 38 27.69 -14.49 -30.15
N LEU A 39 26.73 -13.88 -30.84
CA LEU A 39 25.54 -13.30 -30.20
C LEU A 39 24.76 -14.44 -29.54
N ALA A 40 24.85 -14.52 -28.21
CA ALA A 40 23.98 -15.36 -27.42
C ALA A 40 22.55 -14.85 -27.59
N MET A 41 21.70 -15.64 -28.25
CA MET A 41 20.26 -15.44 -28.26
C MET A 41 19.79 -15.51 -26.80
N ALA A 42 19.35 -14.38 -26.26
CA ALA A 42 18.68 -14.35 -24.97
C ALA A 42 17.45 -15.27 -25.07
N THR A 43 17.49 -16.38 -24.34
CA THR A 43 16.33 -17.24 -24.12
C THR A 43 15.24 -16.40 -23.46
N ALA A 44 14.09 -16.25 -24.14
CA ALA A 44 12.91 -15.67 -23.53
C ALA A 44 12.62 -16.41 -22.20
N PRO A 45 12.28 -15.69 -21.12
CA PRO A 45 11.98 -16.35 -19.85
C PRO A 45 10.81 -17.30 -20.09
N THR A 46 11.03 -18.59 -19.82
CA THR A 46 9.95 -19.56 -19.80
C THR A 46 8.95 -19.09 -18.76
N ALA A 47 7.70 -18.85 -19.16
CA ALA A 47 6.66 -18.39 -18.24
C ALA A 47 6.63 -19.34 -17.03
N ALA A 48 6.98 -18.81 -15.84
CA ALA A 48 7.03 -19.61 -14.63
C ALA A 48 5.64 -20.22 -14.40
N LYS A 49 5.59 -21.55 -14.20
CA LYS A 49 4.34 -22.26 -13.94
C LYS A 49 3.69 -21.68 -12.68
N VAL A 50 2.47 -21.13 -12.83
CA VAL A 50 1.71 -20.61 -11.69
C VAL A 50 1.28 -21.76 -10.79
N ALA A 51 1.68 -21.72 -9.51
CA ALA A 51 1.30 -22.72 -8.53
C ALA A 51 -0.19 -22.59 -8.16
N PRO A 52 -0.93 -23.70 -7.98
CA PRO A 52 -2.29 -23.65 -7.44
C PRO A 52 -2.29 -23.06 -6.04
N ALA A 53 -3.37 -22.40 -5.65
CA ALA A 53 -3.50 -21.75 -4.35
C ALA A 53 -4.88 -21.97 -3.73
N VAL A 54 -4.94 -21.93 -2.39
CA VAL A 54 -6.19 -21.66 -1.68
C VAL A 54 -6.37 -20.15 -1.63
N ILE A 55 -7.56 -19.65 -1.95
CA ILE A 55 -7.88 -18.22 -1.92
C ILE A 55 -8.99 -18.01 -0.90
N VAL A 56 -8.68 -17.32 0.19
CA VAL A 56 -9.64 -17.01 1.25
C VAL A 56 -10.23 -15.64 1.00
N GLY A 57 -11.52 -15.58 0.64
CA GLY A 57 -12.23 -14.34 0.36
C GLY A 57 -12.48 -14.08 -1.13
N GLY A 58 -13.69 -14.40 -1.60
CA GLY A 58 -14.14 -14.20 -2.99
C GLY A 58 -14.51 -12.77 -3.38
N GLY A 59 -13.84 -11.77 -2.80
CA GLY A 59 -13.98 -10.37 -3.15
C GLY A 59 -13.27 -10.00 -4.45
N ARG A 60 -13.16 -8.70 -4.73
CA ARG A 60 -12.52 -8.18 -5.96
C ARG A 60 -11.08 -8.70 -6.15
N VAL A 61 -10.25 -8.57 -5.11
CA VAL A 61 -8.84 -9.02 -5.15
C VAL A 61 -8.74 -10.54 -5.24
N GLY A 62 -9.48 -11.27 -4.40
CA GLY A 62 -9.43 -12.74 -4.41
C GLY A 62 -9.89 -13.35 -5.73
N ARG A 63 -10.93 -12.80 -6.37
CA ARG A 63 -11.35 -13.25 -7.71
C ARG A 63 -10.33 -12.93 -8.79
N ALA A 64 -9.76 -11.73 -8.78
CA ALA A 64 -8.70 -11.39 -9.72
C ALA A 64 -7.51 -12.35 -9.57
N LEU A 65 -7.08 -12.65 -8.35
CA LEU A 65 -5.98 -13.59 -8.11
C LEU A 65 -6.33 -15.03 -8.55
N GLN A 66 -7.60 -15.44 -8.43
CA GLN A 66 -8.09 -16.73 -8.94
C GLN A 66 -8.01 -16.79 -10.47
N GLU A 67 -8.42 -15.72 -11.15
CA GLU A 67 -8.38 -15.62 -12.61
C GLU A 67 -6.95 -15.62 -13.17
N MET A 68 -5.99 -15.08 -12.41
CA MET A 68 -4.55 -15.15 -12.72
C MET A 68 -3.91 -16.51 -12.40
N GLY A 69 -4.69 -17.44 -11.84
CA GLY A 69 -4.23 -18.76 -11.41
C GLY A 69 -4.05 -19.76 -12.55
N SER A 70 -3.72 -20.99 -12.17
CA SER A 70 -3.59 -22.12 -13.10
C SER A 70 -4.93 -22.77 -13.47
N GLY A 71 -6.05 -22.25 -12.95
CA GLY A 71 -7.38 -22.88 -13.02
C GLY A 71 -7.62 -24.00 -12.00
N GLN A 72 -6.63 -24.28 -11.15
CA GLN A 72 -6.70 -25.32 -10.10
C GLN A 72 -6.84 -24.75 -8.69
N ASP A 73 -7.14 -23.45 -8.58
CA ASP A 73 -7.28 -22.78 -7.29
C ASP A 73 -8.57 -23.16 -6.58
N LEU A 74 -8.50 -23.27 -5.26
CA LEU A 74 -9.67 -23.44 -4.41
C LEU A 74 -10.08 -22.11 -3.80
N LEU A 75 -11.30 -21.66 -4.08
CA LEU A 75 -11.87 -20.49 -3.41
C LEU A 75 -12.61 -20.91 -2.13
N VAL A 76 -12.17 -20.38 -0.99
CA VAL A 76 -12.79 -20.57 0.33
C VAL A 76 -13.63 -19.34 0.66
N LYS A 77 -14.90 -19.55 0.98
CA LYS A 77 -15.83 -18.48 1.39
C LYS A 77 -15.92 -18.40 2.91
N ARG A 78 -16.62 -17.37 3.41
CA ARG A 78 -16.84 -17.18 4.85
C ARG A 78 -17.52 -18.42 5.44
N GLY A 79 -16.89 -19.01 6.44
CA GLY A 79 -17.39 -20.19 7.16
C GLY A 79 -16.96 -21.54 6.58
N ASP A 80 -16.40 -21.57 5.37
CA ASP A 80 -15.84 -22.80 4.81
C ASP A 80 -14.46 -23.08 5.42
N PRO A 81 -14.13 -24.34 5.75
CA PRO A 81 -12.81 -24.68 6.27
C PRO A 81 -11.75 -24.59 5.18
N VAL A 82 -10.53 -24.17 5.55
CA VAL A 82 -9.36 -24.29 4.67
C VAL A 82 -8.89 -25.75 4.67
N PRO A 83 -8.68 -26.38 3.49
CA PRO A 83 -8.26 -27.77 3.43
C PRO A 83 -6.87 -27.98 4.01
N LEU A 84 -6.68 -29.09 4.73
CA LEU A 84 -5.38 -29.49 5.26
C LEU A 84 -4.44 -29.92 4.12
N ASP A 85 -4.92 -30.77 3.21
CA ASP A 85 -4.10 -31.49 2.23
C ASP A 85 -3.93 -30.76 0.88
N PHE A 86 -4.23 -29.45 0.83
CA PHE A 86 -4.00 -28.65 -0.36
C PHE A 86 -2.58 -28.10 -0.38
N GLU A 87 -1.77 -28.55 -1.33
CA GLU A 87 -0.42 -28.03 -1.55
C GLU A 87 -0.44 -26.61 -2.14
N GLY A 88 0.39 -25.73 -1.60
CA GLY A 88 0.54 -24.36 -2.11
C GLY A 88 0.17 -23.29 -1.11
N PRO A 89 0.27 -22.01 -1.52
CA PRO A 89 -0.02 -20.87 -0.66
C PRO A 89 -1.52 -20.75 -0.36
N ILE A 90 -1.82 -20.12 0.77
CA ILE A 90 -3.16 -19.68 1.17
C ILE A 90 -3.19 -18.16 1.07
N LEU A 91 -3.75 -17.64 -0.02
CA LEU A 91 -3.87 -16.20 -0.28
C LEU A 91 -5.04 -15.60 0.51
N VAL A 92 -4.74 -14.83 1.55
CA VAL A 92 -5.75 -14.17 2.39
C VAL A 92 -6.14 -12.83 1.77
N CYS A 93 -7.37 -12.80 1.24
CA CYS A 93 -7.93 -11.66 0.49
C CYS A 93 -9.23 -11.12 1.11
N THR A 94 -9.44 -11.38 2.41
CA THR A 94 -10.54 -10.84 3.21
C THR A 94 -10.25 -9.39 3.62
N ARG A 95 -11.11 -8.77 4.43
CA ARG A 95 -10.76 -7.51 5.10
C ARG A 95 -9.95 -7.78 6.38
N ASN A 96 -9.36 -6.73 6.94
CA ASN A 96 -8.57 -6.81 8.16
C ASN A 96 -9.41 -7.25 9.39
N ASP A 97 -10.68 -6.84 9.46
CA ASP A 97 -11.61 -7.21 10.54
C ASP A 97 -12.03 -8.68 10.52
N ASP A 98 -11.83 -9.38 9.40
CA ASP A 98 -12.13 -10.81 9.26
C ASP A 98 -10.90 -11.71 9.52
N LEU A 99 -9.71 -11.17 9.79
CA LEU A 99 -8.46 -11.96 9.88
C LEU A 99 -8.46 -13.00 11.00
N ASP A 100 -9.08 -12.68 12.15
CA ASP A 100 -9.19 -13.63 13.26
C ASP A 100 -10.02 -14.87 12.87
N ALA A 101 -11.14 -14.66 12.16
CA ALA A 101 -11.96 -15.75 11.65
C ALA A 101 -11.23 -16.60 10.61
N VAL A 102 -10.30 -16.02 9.83
CA VAL A 102 -9.45 -16.77 8.90
C VAL A 102 -8.55 -17.74 9.66
N LEU A 103 -7.94 -17.33 10.77
CA LEU A 103 -7.10 -18.23 11.59
C LEU A 103 -7.92 -19.36 12.22
N GLU A 104 -9.15 -19.08 12.66
CA GLU A 104 -10.05 -20.08 13.27
C GLU A 104 -10.41 -21.22 12.31
N VAL A 105 -10.63 -20.91 11.03
CA VAL A 105 -11.00 -21.91 10.00
C VAL A 105 -9.78 -22.49 9.27
N THR A 106 -8.57 -22.00 9.56
CA THR A 106 -7.34 -22.52 8.97
C THR A 106 -6.66 -23.51 9.91
N PRO A 107 -6.38 -24.76 9.48
CA PRO A 107 -5.68 -25.73 10.30
C PRO A 107 -4.36 -25.17 10.83
N LYS A 108 -4.11 -25.30 12.14
CA LYS A 108 -2.91 -24.74 12.79
C LYS A 108 -1.62 -25.13 12.09
N SER A 109 -1.49 -26.39 11.68
CA SER A 109 -0.33 -26.92 10.94
C SER A 109 0.00 -26.18 9.64
N ARG A 110 -0.95 -25.41 9.09
CA ARG A 110 -0.78 -24.62 7.87
C ARG A 110 -0.30 -23.19 8.13
N TRP A 111 -0.32 -22.73 9.38
CA TRP A 111 0.06 -21.36 9.73
C TRP A 111 0.95 -21.20 10.96
N SER A 112 1.04 -22.22 11.81
CA SER A 112 1.98 -22.22 12.93
C SER A 112 3.39 -22.37 12.41
N VAL A 113 4.29 -21.54 12.93
CA VAL A 113 5.71 -21.61 12.63
C VAL A 113 6.36 -22.53 13.67
N ASP A 114 6.85 -23.69 13.22
CA ASP A 114 7.78 -24.53 13.97
C ASP A 114 9.13 -24.55 13.23
N VAL A 115 10.19 -25.02 13.88
CA VAL A 115 11.61 -24.89 13.44
C VAL A 115 11.86 -25.29 11.97
N ASP A 116 11.02 -26.18 11.41
CA ASP A 116 11.15 -26.70 10.04
C ASP A 116 9.99 -26.32 9.10
N ASN A 117 8.98 -25.58 9.55
CA ASN A 117 7.80 -25.25 8.74
C ASN A 117 7.47 -23.76 8.76
N LEU A 118 7.67 -23.10 7.61
CA LEU A 118 7.19 -21.75 7.37
C LEU A 118 5.73 -21.79 6.93
N ALA A 119 4.92 -20.95 7.58
CA ALA A 119 3.47 -20.80 7.37
C ALA A 119 3.08 -20.64 5.89
N ASP A 120 1.92 -21.17 5.50
CA ASP A 120 1.40 -21.06 4.13
C ASP A 120 0.49 -19.85 3.91
N LEU A 121 0.13 -19.12 4.97
CA LEU A 121 -0.69 -17.92 4.88
C LEU A 121 0.10 -16.78 4.24
N VAL A 122 -0.45 -16.22 3.16
CA VAL A 122 0.06 -15.05 2.46
C VAL A 122 -0.97 -13.92 2.58
N PHE A 123 -0.62 -12.86 3.31
CA PHE A 123 -1.55 -11.76 3.60
C PHE A 123 -1.51 -10.68 2.51
N VAL A 124 -2.62 -10.52 1.77
CA VAL A 124 -2.77 -9.51 0.71
C VAL A 124 -3.54 -8.30 1.24
N GLN A 125 -3.06 -7.76 2.36
CA GLN A 125 -3.76 -6.72 3.11
C GLN A 125 -3.11 -5.35 3.00
N ASN A 126 -3.90 -4.32 3.31
CA ASN A 126 -3.41 -2.98 3.51
C ASN A 126 -3.08 -2.74 4.98
N GLY A 127 -2.17 -1.80 5.22
CA GLY A 127 -1.74 -1.40 6.55
C GLY A 127 -0.54 -2.20 7.03
N MET A 128 -0.25 -2.06 8.32
CA MET A 128 0.90 -2.68 8.98
C MET A 128 0.40 -3.78 9.91
N LEU A 129 0.55 -5.04 9.47
CA LEU A 129 0.03 -6.19 10.20
C LEU A 129 0.95 -6.68 11.32
N GLU A 130 2.17 -6.15 11.44
CA GLU A 130 3.16 -6.60 12.44
C GLU A 130 2.61 -6.71 13.87
N PRO A 131 1.86 -5.72 14.42
CA PRO A 131 1.30 -5.86 15.77
C PRO A 131 0.30 -7.02 15.88
N TRP A 132 -0.51 -7.23 14.83
CA TRP A 132 -1.46 -8.34 14.79
C TRP A 132 -0.73 -9.69 14.66
N PHE A 133 0.29 -9.80 13.80
CA PHE A 133 1.12 -11.00 13.70
C PHE A 133 1.78 -11.38 15.02
N GLN A 134 2.34 -10.38 15.74
CA GLN A 134 2.93 -10.59 17.06
C GLN A 134 1.89 -11.11 18.06
N SER A 135 0.69 -10.52 18.08
CA SER A 135 -0.39 -10.95 18.98
C SER A 135 -0.87 -12.40 18.75
N LYS A 136 -0.69 -12.92 17.52
CA LYS A 136 -1.11 -14.28 17.12
C LYS A 136 0.05 -15.28 17.07
N GLY A 137 1.29 -14.83 17.27
CA GLY A 137 2.48 -15.67 17.15
C GLY A 137 2.80 -16.09 15.71
N LEU A 138 2.44 -15.28 14.72
CA LEU A 138 2.64 -15.58 13.29
C LEU A 138 4.05 -15.26 12.77
N GLY A 139 4.90 -14.64 13.60
CA GLY A 139 6.27 -14.31 13.24
C GLY A 139 6.37 -13.47 11.97
N ASP A 140 7.30 -13.83 11.08
CA ASP A 140 7.54 -13.17 9.81
C ASP A 140 6.68 -13.76 8.68
N ALA A 141 5.37 -13.75 8.87
CA ALA A 141 4.43 -14.29 7.88
C ALA A 141 4.55 -13.62 6.50
N ASP A 142 4.24 -14.40 5.46
CA ASP A 142 4.27 -13.96 4.08
C ASP A 142 3.25 -12.84 3.82
N GLN A 143 3.65 -11.83 3.05
CA GLN A 143 2.84 -10.65 2.80
C GLN A 143 2.95 -10.17 1.36
N VAL A 144 1.89 -9.49 0.91
CA VAL A 144 1.81 -8.84 -0.40
C VAL A 144 1.33 -7.40 -0.24
N LEU A 145 2.19 -6.46 -0.59
CA LEU A 145 1.84 -5.05 -0.71
C LEU A 145 1.23 -4.82 -2.09
N ALA A 146 -0.09 -4.96 -2.19
CA ALA A 146 -0.80 -4.76 -3.45
C ALA A 146 -0.83 -3.29 -3.87
N TYR A 147 -0.12 -2.92 -4.92
CA TYR A 147 -0.28 -1.65 -5.65
C TYR A 147 -0.93 -1.93 -7.00
N PHE A 148 -2.11 -2.53 -6.96
CA PHE A 148 -2.96 -2.67 -8.12
C PHE A 148 -4.40 -2.46 -7.68
N ALA A 149 -5.24 -2.01 -8.62
CA ALA A 149 -6.62 -1.70 -8.33
C ALA A 149 -7.56 -2.58 -9.13
N VAL A 150 -8.49 -3.24 -8.45
CA VAL A 150 -9.63 -3.91 -9.08
C VAL A 150 -10.86 -3.04 -8.85
N SER A 151 -11.28 -2.33 -9.89
CA SER A 151 -12.40 -1.37 -9.82
C SER A 151 -13.70 -2.08 -9.45
N LYS A 152 -14.07 -3.12 -10.21
CA LYS A 152 -15.26 -3.95 -9.98
C LYS A 152 -14.93 -5.44 -10.09
N LEU A 153 -15.83 -6.27 -9.57
CA LEU A 153 -15.69 -7.73 -9.65
C LEU A 153 -15.70 -8.18 -11.12
N GLY A 154 -14.70 -8.96 -11.52
CA GLY A 154 -14.55 -9.47 -12.88
C GLY A 154 -13.93 -8.47 -13.88
N GLU A 155 -13.58 -7.25 -13.44
CA GLU A 155 -12.75 -6.36 -14.26
C GLU A 155 -11.27 -6.68 -14.03
N PRO A 156 -10.43 -6.58 -15.09
CA PRO A 156 -9.01 -6.81 -14.96
C PRO A 156 -8.40 -5.76 -14.01
N PRO A 157 -7.43 -6.15 -13.17
CA PRO A 157 -6.71 -5.22 -12.31
C PRO A 157 -5.90 -4.22 -13.13
N ILE A 158 -5.78 -3.00 -12.62
CA ILE A 158 -4.88 -1.97 -13.13
C ILE A 158 -3.61 -2.00 -12.28
N ASP A 159 -2.46 -2.19 -12.93
CA ASP A 159 -1.14 -2.18 -12.29
C ASP A 159 -0.79 -0.77 -11.79
N GLY A 160 -0.20 -0.67 -10.60
CA GLY A 160 0.22 0.58 -9.97
C GLY A 160 1.60 1.05 -10.43
N LYS A 161 1.87 0.93 -11.73
CA LYS A 161 3.04 1.50 -12.37
C LYS A 161 2.90 3.02 -12.45
N THR A 162 3.99 3.72 -12.19
CA THR A 162 4.03 5.19 -12.21
C THR A 162 5.17 5.67 -13.13
N ASP A 163 5.22 6.98 -13.35
CA ASP A 163 6.35 7.66 -14.01
C ASP A 163 7.68 7.49 -13.24
N THR A 164 7.61 7.44 -11.91
CA THR A 164 8.76 7.26 -11.01
C THR A 164 9.09 5.78 -10.72
N ASN A 165 8.15 4.87 -10.97
CA ASN A 165 8.30 3.42 -10.77
C ASN A 165 7.69 2.66 -11.97
N PRO A 166 8.31 2.70 -13.15
CA PRO A 166 7.83 2.01 -14.35
C PRO A 166 7.87 0.47 -14.21
N GLU A 167 8.72 -0.04 -13.31
CA GLU A 167 8.79 -1.45 -12.92
C GLU A 167 7.62 -1.88 -12.01
N GLY A 168 6.90 -0.92 -11.43
CA GLY A 168 5.74 -1.13 -10.57
C GLY A 168 6.05 -1.20 -9.07
N LEU A 169 5.02 -0.99 -8.26
CA LEU A 169 5.13 -0.84 -6.80
C LEU A 169 4.69 -2.10 -6.03
N THR A 170 3.97 -3.03 -6.66
CA THR A 170 3.51 -4.23 -5.97
C THR A 170 4.70 -5.07 -5.54
N ALA A 171 4.72 -5.51 -4.28
CA ALA A 171 5.80 -6.30 -3.72
C ALA A 171 5.28 -7.47 -2.88
N ALA A 172 6.04 -8.57 -2.86
CA ALA A 172 5.78 -9.75 -2.06
C ALA A 172 7.01 -10.11 -1.22
N TYR A 173 6.76 -10.63 -0.02
CA TYR A 173 7.77 -11.07 0.95
C TYR A 173 7.37 -12.43 1.52
N GLY A 174 8.38 -13.26 1.83
CA GLY A 174 8.23 -14.57 2.46
C GLY A 174 8.44 -15.77 1.52
N LYS A 175 8.13 -16.96 2.04
CA LYS A 175 8.33 -18.27 1.38
C LYS A 175 7.71 -18.33 -0.02
N TRP A 176 6.49 -17.83 -0.15
CA TRP A 176 5.63 -17.87 -1.33
C TRP A 176 5.76 -16.63 -2.21
N ALA A 177 6.63 -15.68 -1.88
CA ALA A 177 6.75 -14.42 -2.62
C ALA A 177 7.02 -14.64 -4.13
N SER A 178 7.87 -15.61 -4.47
CA SER A 178 8.13 -15.95 -5.88
C SER A 178 6.91 -16.56 -6.59
N ALA A 179 6.11 -17.37 -5.89
CA ALA A 179 4.88 -17.95 -6.43
C ALA A 179 3.80 -16.87 -6.66
N VAL A 180 3.69 -15.93 -5.71
CA VAL A 180 2.82 -14.75 -5.85
C VAL A 180 3.26 -13.90 -7.04
N ALA A 181 4.56 -13.61 -7.15
CA ALA A 181 5.07 -12.81 -8.26
C ALA A 181 4.81 -13.48 -9.62
N ALA A 182 5.05 -14.80 -9.73
CA ALA A 182 4.73 -15.55 -10.95
C ALA A 182 3.24 -15.46 -11.31
N ARG A 183 2.34 -15.55 -10.32
CA ARG A 183 0.89 -15.39 -10.51
C ARG A 183 0.53 -13.99 -10.99
N LEU A 184 1.05 -12.94 -10.35
CA LEU A 184 0.78 -11.56 -10.74
C LEU A 184 1.32 -11.26 -12.15
N HIS A 185 2.52 -11.74 -12.48
CA HIS A 185 3.09 -11.64 -13.83
C HIS A 185 2.24 -12.36 -14.89
N ALA A 186 1.67 -13.53 -14.57
CA ALA A 186 0.75 -14.22 -15.46
C ALA A 186 -0.54 -13.42 -15.74
N GLY A 187 -0.95 -12.60 -14.77
CA GLY A 187 -2.03 -11.61 -14.91
C GLY A 187 -1.63 -10.29 -15.57
N GLY A 188 -0.38 -10.15 -16.03
CA GLY A 188 0.13 -8.90 -16.62
C GLY A 188 0.44 -7.79 -15.61
N LEU A 189 0.47 -8.10 -14.31
CA LEU A 189 0.81 -7.16 -13.24
C LEU A 189 2.28 -7.28 -12.86
N SER A 190 2.88 -6.16 -12.45
CA SER A 190 4.19 -6.14 -11.81
C SER A 190 4.17 -6.78 -10.42
N CYS A 191 5.27 -7.42 -10.02
CA CYS A 191 5.51 -7.79 -8.64
C CYS A 191 7.02 -7.92 -8.35
N LYS A 192 7.50 -7.20 -7.35
CA LYS A 192 8.84 -7.34 -6.79
C LYS A 192 8.85 -8.44 -5.72
N VAL A 193 9.88 -9.27 -5.69
CA VAL A 193 10.17 -10.12 -4.54
C VAL A 193 11.24 -9.42 -3.73
N LEU A 194 10.92 -9.08 -2.48
CA LEU A 194 11.79 -8.30 -1.60
C LEU A 194 12.22 -9.11 -0.38
N ASP A 195 13.40 -8.79 0.14
CA ASP A 195 13.79 -9.19 1.48
C ASP A 195 13.03 -8.40 2.55
N LYS A 196 13.23 -8.78 3.81
CA LYS A 196 12.49 -8.21 4.93
C LYS A 196 12.67 -6.70 5.06
N GLU A 197 13.90 -6.22 4.97
CA GLU A 197 14.22 -4.81 5.19
C GLU A 197 13.62 -3.94 4.07
N ALA A 198 13.82 -4.34 2.81
CA ALA A 198 13.26 -3.63 1.67
C ALA A 198 11.73 -3.66 1.67
N PHE A 199 11.12 -4.79 2.03
CA PHE A 199 9.67 -4.91 2.15
C PHE A 199 9.11 -4.03 3.25
N GLN A 200 9.76 -3.97 4.42
CA GLN A 200 9.31 -3.12 5.54
C GLN A 200 9.35 -1.63 5.18
N LYS A 201 10.39 -1.17 4.47
CA LYS A 201 10.46 0.22 3.97
C LYS A 201 9.27 0.52 3.06
N GLN A 202 8.99 -0.33 2.07
CA GLN A 202 7.84 -0.13 1.16
C GLN A 202 6.49 -0.24 1.88
N MET A 203 6.35 -1.13 2.86
CA MET A 203 5.14 -1.24 3.67
C MET A 203 4.86 0.07 4.42
N LEU A 204 5.89 0.67 4.99
CA LEU A 204 5.77 1.95 5.70
C LEU A 204 5.49 3.11 4.73
N GLU A 205 6.12 3.14 3.55
CA GLU A 205 5.76 4.13 2.51
C GLU A 205 4.28 4.02 2.12
N LYS A 206 3.78 2.79 1.92
CA LYS A 206 2.35 2.55 1.64
C LYS A 206 1.46 3.02 2.78
N LEU A 207 1.84 2.73 4.02
CA LEU A 207 1.10 3.15 5.19
C LEU A 207 1.04 4.67 5.29
N ILE A 208 2.18 5.36 5.11
CA ILE A 208 2.28 6.82 5.08
C ILE A 208 1.37 7.39 3.99
N TRP A 209 1.39 6.80 2.79
CA TRP A 209 0.52 7.21 1.69
C TRP A 209 -0.96 7.11 2.04
N ILE A 210 -1.42 5.94 2.52
CA ILE A 210 -2.83 5.75 2.91
C ILE A 210 -3.20 6.75 4.01
N SER A 211 -2.38 6.85 5.07
CA SER A 211 -2.63 7.74 6.19
C SER A 211 -2.73 9.20 5.76
N ALA A 212 -1.77 9.69 4.97
CA ALA A 212 -1.70 11.08 4.57
C ALA A 212 -2.84 11.47 3.60
N PHE A 213 -3.02 10.71 2.53
CA PHE A 213 -4.01 11.04 1.51
C PHE A 213 -5.46 10.87 2.01
N MET A 214 -5.73 9.82 2.79
CA MET A 214 -7.07 9.60 3.32
C MET A 214 -7.42 10.60 4.41
N LEU A 215 -6.48 10.98 5.27
CA LEU A 215 -6.73 11.95 6.35
C LEU A 215 -6.90 13.37 5.83
N VAL A 216 -6.03 13.81 4.91
CA VAL A 216 -6.19 15.14 4.27
C VAL A 216 -7.49 15.17 3.47
N GLY A 217 -7.79 14.13 2.70
CA GLY A 217 -9.05 14.05 1.96
C GLY A 217 -10.29 14.03 2.86
N ALA A 218 -10.24 13.39 4.03
CA ALA A 218 -11.35 13.43 5.00
C ALA A 218 -11.61 14.83 5.58
N ARG A 219 -10.60 15.72 5.61
CA ARG A 219 -10.76 17.13 5.99
C ARG A 219 -11.42 17.97 4.89
N HIS A 220 -11.42 17.48 3.66
CA HIS A 220 -11.92 18.16 2.45
C HIS A 220 -13.06 17.34 1.82
N PRO A 221 -14.32 17.49 2.29
CA PRO A 221 -15.42 16.64 1.89
C PRO A 221 -15.59 16.49 0.37
N GLY A 222 -15.61 15.25 -0.11
CA GLY A 222 -15.77 14.94 -1.52
C GLY A 222 -14.47 14.95 -2.33
N ALA A 223 -13.32 15.27 -1.71
CA ALA A 223 -12.03 15.18 -2.38
C ALA A 223 -11.73 13.73 -2.84
N THR A 224 -11.21 13.61 -4.05
CA THR A 224 -10.56 12.37 -4.52
C THR A 224 -9.08 12.42 -4.20
N VAL A 225 -8.38 11.29 -4.32
CA VAL A 225 -6.93 11.23 -4.15
C VAL A 225 -6.20 12.24 -5.06
N GLY A 226 -6.68 12.41 -6.30
CA GLY A 226 -6.13 13.40 -7.23
C GLY A 226 -6.40 14.84 -6.84
N VAL A 227 -7.57 15.13 -6.23
CA VAL A 227 -7.85 16.46 -5.68
C VAL A 227 -6.92 16.76 -4.51
N VAL A 228 -6.68 15.79 -3.62
CA VAL A 228 -5.70 15.95 -2.52
C VAL A 228 -4.30 16.21 -3.06
N GLU A 229 -3.86 15.43 -4.06
CA GLU A 229 -2.54 15.62 -4.67
C GLU A 229 -2.41 17.01 -5.32
N LYS A 230 -3.43 17.47 -6.04
CA LYS A 230 -3.36 18.70 -6.84
C LYS A 230 -3.65 19.97 -6.04
N GLU A 231 -4.72 19.98 -5.25
CA GLU A 231 -5.26 21.19 -4.60
C GLU A 231 -4.81 21.33 -3.14
N PHE A 232 -4.51 20.21 -2.48
CA PHE A 232 -4.08 20.16 -1.07
C PHE A 232 -2.65 19.64 -0.92
N ARG A 233 -1.80 19.89 -1.94
CA ARG A 233 -0.41 19.41 -2.03
C ARG A 233 0.40 19.75 -0.78
N SER A 234 0.34 20.99 -0.31
CA SER A 234 1.11 21.42 0.87
C SER A 234 0.71 20.70 2.16
N GLU A 235 -0.60 20.48 2.38
CA GLU A 235 -1.10 19.74 3.54
C GLU A 235 -0.61 18.29 3.51
N VAL A 236 -0.74 17.62 2.35
CA VAL A 236 -0.31 16.22 2.23
C VAL A 236 1.21 16.07 2.31
N SER A 237 2.00 16.98 1.71
CA SER A 237 3.46 16.97 1.82
C SER A 237 3.93 17.16 3.26
N SER A 238 3.33 18.10 4.00
CA SER A 238 3.64 18.31 5.41
C SER A 238 3.37 17.06 6.24
N LEU A 239 2.23 16.40 6.00
CA LEU A 239 1.87 15.19 6.74
C LEU A 239 2.73 13.98 6.35
N ILE A 240 3.10 13.84 5.08
CA ILE A 240 4.05 12.81 4.63
C ILE A 240 5.39 12.98 5.36
N ALA A 241 5.92 14.21 5.43
CA ALA A 241 7.18 14.48 6.10
C ALA A 241 7.14 14.15 7.60
N GLU A 242 6.06 14.53 8.30
CA GLU A 242 5.86 14.21 9.71
C GLU A 242 5.81 12.70 9.95
N LEU A 243 4.97 11.98 9.18
CA LEU A 243 4.81 10.53 9.32
C LEU A 243 6.08 9.76 8.94
N ALA A 244 6.79 10.18 7.89
CA ALA A 244 8.05 9.58 7.49
C ALA A 244 9.13 9.75 8.57
N SER A 245 9.24 10.94 9.17
CA SER A 245 10.15 11.18 10.28
C SER A 245 9.83 10.30 11.50
N ALA A 246 8.54 10.16 11.84
CA ALA A 246 8.12 9.33 12.95
C ALA A 246 8.38 7.83 12.69
N ALA A 247 8.03 7.33 11.50
CA ALA A 247 8.26 5.94 11.13
C ALA A 247 9.76 5.60 11.07
N ALA A 248 10.59 6.50 10.56
CA ALA A 248 12.04 6.34 10.54
C ALA A 248 12.63 6.23 11.95
N ALA A 249 12.20 7.11 12.87
CA ALA A 249 12.65 7.08 14.27
C ALA A 249 12.19 5.81 15.00
N GLU A 250 10.93 5.41 14.83
CA GLU A 250 10.35 4.24 15.51
C GLU A 250 10.96 2.91 15.02
N LYS A 251 11.16 2.78 13.70
CA LYS A 251 11.62 1.53 13.09
C LYS A 251 13.13 1.48 12.89
N GLY A 252 13.84 2.57 13.18
CA GLY A 252 15.28 2.67 12.96
C GLY A 252 15.66 2.53 11.47
N ILE A 253 14.80 2.99 10.57
CA ILE A 253 15.02 2.89 9.12
C ILE A 253 15.34 4.25 8.50
N VAL A 254 15.99 4.20 7.34
CA VAL A 254 16.19 5.36 6.46
C VAL A 254 15.39 5.11 5.18
N PHE A 255 14.48 6.03 4.87
CA PHE A 255 13.75 6.02 3.60
C PHE A 255 14.64 6.52 2.46
N GLU A 256 14.36 6.05 1.24
CA GLU A 256 14.99 6.61 0.05
C GLU A 256 14.53 8.05 -0.18
N GLU A 257 15.43 8.88 -0.73
CA GLU A 257 15.15 10.28 -1.09
C GLU A 257 13.89 10.41 -1.95
N ALA A 258 13.24 11.58 -1.96
CA ALA A 258 12.06 11.84 -2.78
C ALA A 258 10.82 10.96 -2.49
N ILE A 259 10.66 10.50 -1.24
CA ILE A 259 9.44 9.80 -0.78
C ILE A 259 8.16 10.55 -1.17
N GLU A 260 8.11 11.87 -0.97
CA GLU A 260 6.96 12.69 -1.31
C GLU A 260 6.60 12.60 -2.80
N GLU A 261 7.60 12.63 -3.68
CA GLU A 261 7.40 12.57 -5.12
C GLU A 261 6.87 11.20 -5.55
N ARG A 262 7.44 10.11 -5.04
CA ARG A 262 6.95 8.74 -5.28
C ARG A 262 5.51 8.55 -4.83
N LEU A 263 5.20 9.00 -3.61
CA LEU A 263 3.84 8.85 -3.06
C LEU A 263 2.82 9.63 -3.88
N CYS A 264 3.19 10.79 -4.41
CA CYS A 264 2.29 11.60 -5.24
C CYS A 264 2.18 11.09 -6.67
N ALA A 265 3.25 10.52 -7.23
CA ALA A 265 3.20 9.79 -8.48
C ALA A 265 2.19 8.65 -8.43
N TYR A 266 2.20 7.87 -7.34
CA TYR A 266 1.18 6.85 -7.15
C TYR A 266 -0.23 7.44 -7.00
N SER A 267 -0.39 8.52 -6.24
CA SER A 267 -1.68 9.23 -6.14
C SER A 267 -2.26 9.66 -7.48
N ARG A 268 -1.42 10.09 -8.44
CA ARG A 268 -1.87 10.42 -9.79
C ARG A 268 -2.39 9.19 -10.54
N ALA A 269 -1.78 8.02 -10.37
CA ALA A 269 -2.25 6.76 -10.98
C ALA A 269 -3.63 6.33 -10.44
N VAL A 270 -3.96 6.70 -9.20
CA VAL A 270 -5.24 6.38 -8.54
C VAL A 270 -6.11 7.61 -8.28
N ALA A 271 -5.95 8.68 -9.08
CA ALA A 271 -6.51 10.00 -8.83
C ALA A 271 -8.05 10.06 -8.66
N HIS A 272 -8.78 9.12 -9.27
CA HIS A 272 -10.23 9.05 -9.26
C HIS A 272 -10.82 8.39 -8.01
N PHE A 273 -9.98 7.72 -7.19
CA PHE A 273 -10.48 7.04 -5.99
C PHE A 273 -10.93 8.07 -4.95
N PRO A 274 -12.08 7.86 -4.29
CA PRO A 274 -12.53 8.72 -3.23
C PRO A 274 -11.62 8.55 -2.01
N THR A 275 -11.30 9.67 -1.35
CA THR A 275 -10.64 9.58 -0.05
C THR A 275 -11.65 9.24 1.03
N ALA A 276 -11.33 8.28 1.89
CA ALA A 276 -12.13 7.95 3.04
C ALA A 276 -11.27 7.26 4.09
N VAL A 277 -11.46 7.64 5.35
CA VAL A 277 -10.94 6.86 6.48
C VAL A 277 -11.86 5.67 6.66
N LYS A 278 -11.34 4.47 6.40
CA LYS A 278 -12.05 3.19 6.55
C LYS A 278 -11.50 2.44 7.77
N GLU A 279 -12.32 1.55 8.34
CA GLU A 279 -11.91 0.60 9.40
C GLU A 279 -11.48 1.25 10.74
N VAL A 280 -12.32 2.13 11.30
CA VAL A 280 -12.13 2.66 12.67
C VAL A 280 -12.86 1.77 13.67
N ASN A 281 -12.19 0.74 14.19
CA ASN A 281 -12.70 -0.06 15.31
C ASN A 281 -12.20 0.54 16.63
N VAL A 282 -13.07 1.25 17.33
CA VAL A 282 -12.79 1.81 18.67
C VAL A 282 -12.92 0.69 19.70
N VAL A 283 -11.81 0.23 20.27
CA VAL A 283 -11.80 -0.64 21.46
C VAL A 283 -11.51 0.24 22.67
N LEU A 284 -12.56 0.64 23.40
CA LEU A 284 -12.41 1.35 24.67
C LEU A 284 -11.80 0.38 25.69
N SER A 285 -10.50 0.49 25.98
CA SER A 285 -9.92 -0.10 27.19
C SER A 285 -9.66 1.00 28.21
N HIS A 286 -10.29 0.86 29.38
CA HIS A 286 -10.12 1.77 30.51
C HIS A 286 -8.71 1.63 31.10
N THR A 287 -7.78 2.51 30.73
CA THR A 287 -6.61 2.83 31.57
C THR A 287 -6.22 4.29 31.35
N PHE A 288 -6.79 5.16 32.18
CA PHE A 288 -6.35 6.55 32.31
C PHE A 288 -5.39 6.57 33.49
N GLU A 289 -4.08 6.60 33.25
CA GLU A 289 -3.10 7.18 34.18
C GLU A 289 -1.71 7.34 33.52
N ALA A 290 -1.27 8.60 33.48
CA ALA A 290 0.12 9.09 33.41
C ALA A 290 0.99 8.80 32.16
N PHE A 291 0.92 9.65 31.12
CA PHE A 291 2.08 9.92 30.24
C PHE A 291 2.11 11.40 29.76
N GLY A 292 3.21 12.09 30.05
CA GLY A 292 3.38 13.54 29.94
C GLY A 292 4.39 14.02 28.90
N THR A 293 4.36 13.50 27.67
CA THR A 293 5.20 13.97 26.56
C THR A 293 4.50 13.90 25.21
N ILE A 294 4.81 14.83 24.29
CA ILE A 294 4.21 14.97 22.94
C ILE A 294 4.37 13.67 22.11
N SER A 295 5.38 12.84 22.37
CA SER A 295 5.56 11.54 21.73
C SER A 295 4.40 10.55 22.01
N SER A 296 3.71 10.71 23.14
CA SER A 296 2.58 9.87 23.52
C SER A 296 1.27 10.25 22.82
N ILE A 297 1.22 11.42 22.15
CA ILE A 297 0.04 11.92 21.43
C ILE A 297 -0.06 11.30 20.02
N LEU A 298 1.05 10.94 19.38
CA LEU A 298 1.03 10.30 18.07
C LEU A 298 0.46 8.86 18.13
N ILE A 299 0.68 8.16 19.24
CA ILE A 299 0.03 6.87 19.54
C ILE A 299 -1.47 7.08 19.84
N TRP A 300 -1.84 8.21 20.45
CA TRP A 300 -3.22 8.55 20.80
C TRP A 300 -4.06 9.11 19.65
N LEU A 301 -3.46 9.54 18.54
CA LEU A 301 -4.21 9.98 17.34
C LEU A 301 -4.88 8.82 16.60
N VAL A 302 -4.61 7.58 17.01
CA VAL A 302 -5.37 6.39 16.60
C VAL A 302 -6.53 6.09 17.56
N ASP A 303 -6.59 6.70 18.76
CA ASP A 303 -7.52 6.30 19.84
C ASP A 303 -8.26 7.45 20.56
N ALA A 304 -8.60 8.52 19.84
CA ALA A 304 -9.57 9.51 20.34
C ALA A 304 -10.71 9.74 19.35
N LYS A 305 -11.91 9.27 19.71
CA LYS A 305 -13.15 9.94 19.30
C LYS A 305 -13.04 11.40 19.73
N LEU A 306 -12.70 12.29 18.81
CA LEU A 306 -12.98 13.69 19.02
C LEU A 306 -14.35 14.00 18.46
N LEU A 307 -15.25 14.12 19.44
CA LEU A 307 -16.60 14.62 19.40
C LEU A 307 -16.82 15.62 18.24
N LYS A 308 -18.01 15.45 17.66
CA LYS A 308 -18.75 16.50 16.95
C LYS A 308 -18.44 17.89 17.56
N THR A 309 -18.42 18.88 16.67
CA THR A 309 -18.32 20.34 16.89
C THR A 309 -16.92 20.93 17.01
N ARG A 310 -16.45 21.51 15.89
CA ARG A 310 -15.77 22.81 15.62
C ARG A 310 -14.88 23.53 16.66
N THR A 311 -14.75 23.10 17.91
CA THR A 311 -14.14 23.92 18.98
C THR A 311 -12.74 23.46 19.41
N VAL A 312 -12.35 22.20 19.17
CA VAL A 312 -11.02 21.70 19.62
C VAL A 312 -9.88 21.99 18.64
N PHE A 313 -10.19 22.26 17.36
CA PHE A 313 -9.19 22.74 16.39
C PHE A 313 -8.57 24.09 16.82
N LEU A 314 -9.32 24.92 17.56
CA LEU A 314 -8.85 26.18 18.14
C LEU A 314 -7.98 25.99 19.40
N LEU A 315 -8.16 24.91 20.17
CA LEU A 315 -7.38 24.65 21.39
C LEU A 315 -6.01 24.03 21.10
N LEU A 316 -5.91 23.17 20.09
CA LEU A 316 -4.62 22.61 19.63
C LEU A 316 -3.76 23.67 18.93
N THR A 317 -4.37 24.56 18.15
CA THR A 317 -3.65 25.70 17.55
C THR A 317 -3.25 26.75 18.59
N TRP A 318 -4.08 27.05 19.61
CA TRP A 318 -3.71 27.98 20.67
C TRP A 318 -2.54 27.50 21.54
N LYS A 319 -2.43 26.19 21.79
CA LYS A 319 -1.33 25.62 22.60
C LYS A 319 -0.03 25.50 21.81
N LEU A 320 -0.10 25.21 20.50
CA LEU A 320 1.05 25.26 19.60
C LEU A 320 1.59 26.69 19.39
N ILE A 321 0.71 27.71 19.36
CA ILE A 321 1.14 29.13 19.27
C ILE A 321 1.68 29.64 20.62
N SER A 322 1.12 29.22 21.75
CA SER A 322 1.59 29.64 23.09
C SER A 322 2.92 29.00 23.49
N CYS A 323 3.21 27.76 23.05
CA CYS A 323 4.49 27.10 23.31
C CYS A 323 5.64 27.63 22.45
N SER A 324 5.36 28.34 21.35
CA SER A 324 6.38 29.00 20.53
C SER A 324 6.73 30.42 21.02
N LEU A 325 6.00 30.98 21.99
CA LEU A 325 6.14 32.39 22.39
C LEU A 325 6.60 32.65 23.83
N ASN A 326 6.80 31.63 24.67
CA ASN A 326 7.34 31.84 26.01
C ASN A 326 8.46 30.84 26.34
N GLY A 327 9.63 31.08 25.74
CA GLY A 327 10.88 30.77 26.41
C GLY A 327 11.05 31.75 27.56
N GLY A 328 10.89 31.30 28.81
CA GLY A 328 11.18 32.14 29.96
C GLY A 328 10.47 31.76 31.25
N MET A 329 11.26 31.23 32.17
CA MET A 329 11.13 31.24 33.62
C MET A 329 10.16 30.27 34.33
N ALA A 330 10.77 29.59 35.29
CA ALA A 330 10.23 28.68 36.28
C ALA A 330 9.17 29.32 37.19
N GLY A 331 8.29 28.48 37.76
CA GLY A 331 7.41 28.88 38.86
C GLY A 331 6.31 27.86 39.14
N SER A 332 6.58 26.97 40.09
CA SER A 332 5.67 26.05 40.78
C SER A 332 4.30 26.62 41.13
N ILE A 333 3.19 25.92 40.86
CA ILE A 333 1.90 26.13 41.55
C ILE A 333 1.13 24.80 41.78
N LEU A 334 0.71 24.66 43.04
CA LEU A 334 -0.22 23.72 43.66
C LEU A 334 -1.62 23.67 43.01
N SER A 335 -2.34 22.57 43.22
CA SER A 335 -3.74 22.41 42.80
C SER A 335 -4.67 23.41 43.51
N PRO A 336 -5.82 23.74 42.89
CA PRO A 336 -7.02 23.85 43.69
C PRO A 336 -8.30 23.31 43.04
N THR A 337 -9.04 22.55 43.85
CA THR A 337 -10.46 22.23 43.69
C THR A 337 -11.30 23.23 44.50
N ARG A 338 -12.37 23.76 43.88
CA ARG A 338 -13.58 24.41 44.45
C ARG A 338 -13.48 25.77 45.17
N GLN A 339 -14.37 26.67 44.70
CA GLN A 339 -15.22 27.71 45.35
C GLN A 339 -15.18 28.97 44.47
N LEU A 340 -16.21 29.80 44.23
CA LEU A 340 -17.56 30.03 44.76
C LEU A 340 -18.24 31.04 43.81
N LEU A 341 -19.59 31.06 43.76
CA LEU A 341 -20.54 32.18 43.55
C LEU A 341 -21.82 31.59 42.92
N LYS A 342 -22.91 31.26 43.65
CA LYS A 342 -23.85 32.07 44.45
C LYS A 342 -24.35 33.34 43.73
N GLY A 343 -25.64 33.37 43.38
CA GLY A 343 -26.46 34.59 43.46
C GLY A 343 -27.46 34.92 42.32
N ASN A 344 -28.61 34.23 42.33
CA ASN A 344 -29.99 34.74 42.12
C ASN A 344 -30.52 35.46 40.85
N LEU A 345 -31.64 34.89 40.36
CA LEU A 345 -32.93 35.42 39.84
C LEU A 345 -32.91 36.58 38.81
N ILE A 346 -33.64 36.48 37.69
CA ILE A 346 -35.08 36.82 37.59
C ILE A 346 -35.78 36.10 36.40
N LEU A 347 -36.97 35.56 36.72
CA LEU A 347 -38.21 35.24 35.97
C LEU A 347 -38.25 34.87 34.45
N ALA A 348 -38.87 33.71 34.20
CA ALA A 348 -39.64 33.30 32.99
C ALA A 348 -40.99 34.09 32.86
N PRO A 349 -41.96 33.84 31.94
CA PRO A 349 -42.11 32.75 30.94
C PRO A 349 -42.76 33.16 29.58
N TYR A 350 -42.87 32.22 28.63
CA TYR A 350 -44.16 31.94 27.96
C TYR A 350 -44.18 30.54 27.31
N ILE A 351 -45.24 29.79 27.63
CA ILE A 351 -45.64 28.47 27.12
C ILE A 351 -46.84 28.68 26.20
N GLN A 352 -46.96 27.90 25.12
CA GLN A 352 -48.18 27.19 24.61
C GLN A 352 -48.06 26.96 23.09
N ARG A 353 -47.97 25.72 22.60
CA ARG A 353 -49.06 24.77 22.24
C ARG A 353 -50.01 25.26 21.13
N GLY A 354 -50.14 24.42 20.09
CA GLY A 354 -51.23 24.39 19.09
C GLY A 354 -50.73 23.68 17.83
N LEU A 355 -50.83 22.35 17.70
CA LEU A 355 -51.97 21.57 17.17
C LEU A 355 -52.61 22.15 15.88
N LYS A 356 -52.33 21.42 14.79
CA LYS A 356 -53.17 21.07 13.62
C LYS A 356 -54.29 22.04 13.18
N SER A 357 -54.19 22.43 11.92
CA SER A 357 -55.24 22.24 10.91
C SER A 357 -54.62 21.77 9.61
#